data_AF-A0A4V1TXM9-F1
#
_entry.id   AF-A0A4V1TXM9-F1
#
_cell.length_a   1.000
_cell.length_b   1.000
_cell.length_c   1.000
_cell.angle_alpha   90.00
_cell.angle_beta   90.00
_cell.angle_gamma   90.00
#
_symmetry.space_group_name_H-M   'P 1'
#
loop_
_entity.id
_entity.type
_entity.pdbx_description
1 polymer ?
#
loop_
_entity_poly.entity_id
_entity_poly.type
_entity_poly.pdbx_seq_one_letter_code
_entity_poly.pdbx_strand_id
1 'polypeptide(L)'
;MNPFSAFAREFLLALQFFTRIPVTGRLADWVGYSPELLRASAAHFPGVGLLVGLGAALAYGLLITVLPDSLFSPLLAAALSTAVTVLLTGGFHEDGLADVADGLGGSHERDCALEIMKDSRVGAFGAMALVLALLAKVLALGLLGSLDVTYVDA
;
A
#
# COMPACT_ATOMS: atom_id res chain seq x y z
N MET A 1 -30.83 4.53 6.68
CA MET A 1 -29.64 5.32 6.28
C MET A 1 -29.70 5.50 4.77
N ASN A 2 -29.41 6.68 4.23
CA ASN A 2 -29.49 6.87 2.77
C ASN A 2 -28.27 6.22 2.07
N PRO A 3 -28.33 5.89 0.77
CA PRO A 3 -27.27 5.17 0.08
C PRO A 3 -25.91 5.85 0.16
N PHE A 4 -25.88 7.19 0.09
CA PHE A 4 -24.65 7.98 0.19
C PHE A 4 -23.98 7.83 1.56
N SER A 5 -24.76 7.92 2.64
CA SER A 5 -24.24 7.74 4.01
C SER A 5 -23.77 6.31 4.29
N ALA A 6 -24.38 5.29 3.66
CA ALA A 6 -23.87 3.92 3.75
C ALA A 6 -22.51 3.79 3.06
N PHE A 7 -22.42 4.27 1.81
CA PHE A 7 -21.18 4.32 1.04
C PHE A 7 -20.06 5.01 1.82
N ALA A 8 -20.33 6.20 2.38
CA ALA A 8 -19.32 6.97 3.11
C ALA A 8 -18.85 6.26 4.39
N ARG A 9 -19.74 5.58 5.13
CA ARG A 9 -19.35 4.82 6.33
C ARG A 9 -18.47 3.62 5.97
N GLU A 10 -18.87 2.85 4.97
CA GLU A 10 -18.10 1.71 4.48
C GLU A 10 -16.73 2.13 3.94
N PHE A 11 -16.68 3.20 3.15
CA PHE A 11 -15.43 3.75 2.62
C PHE A 11 -14.49 4.23 3.72
N LEU A 12 -15.01 4.99 4.70
CA LEU A 12 -14.19 5.48 5.81
C LEU A 12 -13.71 4.35 6.72
N LEU A 13 -14.50 3.29 6.89
CA LEU A 13 -14.05 2.09 7.60
C LEU A 13 -12.91 1.39 6.83
N ALA A 14 -13.03 1.25 5.52
CA ALA A 14 -11.96 0.72 4.68
C ALA A 14 -10.69 1.59 4.76
N LEU A 15 -10.86 2.92 4.69
CA LEU A 15 -9.77 3.89 4.81
C LEU A 15 -9.04 3.75 6.15
N GLN A 16 -9.78 3.65 7.26
CA GLN A 16 -9.24 3.46 8.60
C GLN A 16 -8.50 2.13 8.75
N PHE A 17 -8.99 1.07 8.10
CA PHE A 17 -8.41 -0.26 8.20
C PHE A 17 -7.11 -0.39 7.38
N PHE A 18 -7.06 0.18 6.18
CA PHE A 18 -5.91 0.02 5.25
C PHE A 18 -4.88 1.14 5.30
N THR A 19 -5.16 2.24 6.00
CA THR A 19 -4.27 3.41 6.02
C THR A 19 -4.10 3.98 7.41
N ARG A 20 -3.03 4.76 7.60
CA ARG A 20 -2.79 5.61 8.77
C ARG A 20 -3.49 6.98 8.67
N ILE A 21 -4.37 7.18 7.69
CA ILE A 21 -5.16 8.41 7.59
C ILE A 21 -6.15 8.43 8.78
N PRO A 22 -6.10 9.45 9.65
CA PRO A 22 -6.84 9.41 10.90
C PRO A 22 -8.35 9.57 10.68
N VAL A 23 -9.10 8.52 10.99
CA VAL A 23 -10.55 8.56 11.21
C VAL A 23 -10.76 8.48 12.73
N THR A 24 -10.97 9.62 13.39
CA THR A 24 -10.95 9.73 14.86
C THR A 24 -12.11 10.55 15.43
N GLY A 25 -12.33 10.42 16.75
CA GLY A 25 -13.36 11.17 17.48
C GLY A 25 -14.78 10.91 16.95
N ARG A 26 -15.57 11.98 16.86
CA ARG A 26 -16.98 11.91 16.40
C ARG A 26 -17.15 11.25 15.03
N LEU A 27 -16.14 11.35 14.16
CA LEU A 27 -16.20 10.70 12.84
C LEU A 27 -16.08 9.17 12.98
N ALA A 28 -15.16 8.68 13.82
CA ALA A 28 -15.02 7.27 14.11
C ALA A 28 -16.28 6.70 14.81
N ASP A 29 -16.85 7.45 15.76
CA ASP A 29 -18.09 7.06 16.44
C ASP A 29 -19.27 6.94 15.46
N TRP A 30 -19.33 7.84 14.47
CA TRP A 30 -20.36 7.82 13.43
C TRP A 30 -20.15 6.69 12.41
N VAL A 31 -18.91 6.43 12.00
CA VAL A 31 -18.56 5.28 11.15
C VAL A 31 -18.97 3.99 11.87
N GLY A 32 -18.56 3.84 13.13
CA GLY A 32 -18.81 2.67 13.95
C GLY A 32 -18.06 1.43 13.44
N TYR A 33 -18.31 0.30 14.09
CA TYR A 33 -17.70 -0.98 13.71
C TYR A 33 -18.72 -2.11 13.88
N SER A 34 -18.81 -2.97 12.88
CA SER A 34 -19.37 -4.32 13.00
C SER A 34 -18.70 -5.26 12.01
N PRO A 35 -18.68 -6.58 12.26
CA PRO A 35 -18.16 -7.54 11.29
C PRO A 35 -18.83 -7.45 9.92
N GLU A 36 -20.12 -7.15 9.88
CA GLU A 36 -20.90 -6.98 8.65
C GLU A 36 -20.47 -5.72 7.89
N LEU A 37 -20.26 -4.61 8.59
CA LEU A 37 -19.79 -3.36 8.00
C LEU A 37 -18.36 -3.50 7.47
N LEU A 38 -17.49 -4.20 8.20
CA LEU A 38 -16.13 -4.49 7.75
C LEU A 38 -16.14 -5.33 6.47
N ARG A 39 -16.99 -6.36 6.38
CA ARG A 39 -17.16 -7.15 5.15
C ARG A 39 -17.67 -6.30 3.98
N ALA A 40 -18.66 -5.44 4.22
CA ALA A 40 -19.19 -4.52 3.21
C ALA A 40 -18.13 -3.52 2.72
N SER A 41 -17.25 -3.07 3.62
CA SER A 41 -16.16 -2.14 3.30
C SER A 41 -15.18 -2.67 2.25
N ALA A 42 -15.13 -4.00 2.04
CA ALA A 42 -14.29 -4.63 1.02
C ALA A 42 -14.54 -4.14 -0.40
N ALA A 43 -15.78 -3.75 -0.72
CA ALA A 43 -16.12 -3.18 -2.02
C ALA A 43 -15.40 -1.84 -2.29
N HIS A 44 -14.87 -1.18 -1.25
CA HIS A 44 -14.25 0.14 -1.31
C HIS A 44 -12.72 0.10 -1.35
N PHE A 45 -12.11 -1.09 -1.26
CA PHE A 45 -10.65 -1.23 -1.32
C PHE A 45 -10.02 -0.62 -2.58
N PRO A 46 -10.61 -0.74 -3.79
CA PRO A 46 -10.08 -0.05 -4.97
C PRO A 46 -10.02 1.47 -4.81
N GLY A 47 -11.00 2.07 -4.14
CA GLY A 47 -11.02 3.50 -3.86
C GLY A 47 -9.94 3.93 -2.87
N VAL A 48 -9.69 3.13 -1.83
CA VAL A 48 -8.55 3.34 -0.92
C VAL A 48 -7.22 3.17 -1.65
N GLY A 49 -7.11 2.16 -2.52
CA GLY A 49 -5.94 1.96 -3.37
C GLY A 49 -5.67 3.14 -4.30
N LEU A 50 -6.72 3.74 -4.88
CA LEU A 50 -6.61 4.97 -5.67
C LEU A 50 -6.06 6.13 -4.83
N LEU A 51 -6.54 6.30 -3.58
CA LEU A 51 -6.01 7.34 -2.69
C LEU A 51 -4.53 7.14 -2.37
N VAL A 52 -4.11 5.90 -2.08
CA VAL A 52 -2.70 5.57 -1.83
C VAL A 52 -1.86 5.81 -3.08
N GLY A 53 -2.35 5.41 -4.25
CA GLY A 53 -1.70 5.65 -5.55
C GLY A 53 -1.58 7.13 -5.90
N LEU A 54 -2.60 7.95 -5.60
CA LEU A 54 -2.53 9.40 -5.74
C LEU A 54 -1.47 10.00 -4.80
N GLY A 55 -1.39 9.52 -3.56
CA GLY A 55 -0.32 9.91 -2.64
C GLY A 55 1.07 9.58 -3.19
N ALA A 56 1.24 8.39 -3.77
CA ALA A 56 2.47 7.99 -4.44
C ALA A 56 2.81 8.89 -5.63
N ALA A 57 1.84 9.17 -6.50
CA ALA A 57 2.01 10.00 -7.69
C ALA A 57 2.34 11.45 -7.34
N LEU A 58 1.67 12.03 -6.34
CA LEU A 58 1.97 13.37 -5.84
C LEU A 58 3.37 13.45 -5.24
N ALA A 59 3.77 12.46 -4.42
CA ALA A 59 5.12 12.40 -3.88
C ALA A 59 6.16 12.30 -5.00
N TYR A 60 5.96 11.41 -5.96
CA TYR A 60 6.85 11.23 -7.10
C TYR A 60 6.99 12.51 -7.94
N GLY A 61 5.86 13.11 -8.34
CA GLY A 61 5.82 14.33 -9.15
C GLY A 61 6.42 15.54 -8.44
N LEU A 62 6.27 15.65 -7.11
CA LEU A 62 6.97 16.69 -6.36
C LEU A 62 8.48 16.43 -6.35
N LEU A 63 8.90 15.19 -6.06
CA LEU A 63 10.30 14.81 -5.98
C LEU A 63 11.05 15.06 -7.29
N ILE A 64 10.45 14.75 -8.44
CA ILE A 64 11.10 14.95 -9.74
C ILE A 64 11.34 16.43 -10.07
N THR A 65 10.55 17.35 -9.49
CA THR A 65 10.74 18.80 -9.70
C THR A 65 11.79 19.43 -8.80
N VAL A 66 12.13 18.79 -7.68
CA VAL A 66 13.10 19.31 -6.70
C VAL A 66 14.46 18.60 -6.76
N LEU A 67 14.50 17.36 -7.25
CA LEU A 67 15.74 16.61 -7.43
C LEU A 67 16.52 17.17 -8.63
N PRO A 68 17.87 17.13 -8.58
CA PRO A 68 18.69 17.55 -9.71
C PRO A 68 18.40 16.66 -10.92
N ASP A 69 18.54 17.21 -12.13
CA ASP A 69 18.46 16.39 -13.33
C ASP A 69 19.67 15.43 -13.40
N SER A 70 19.39 14.15 -13.23
CA SER A 70 20.38 13.09 -13.11
C SER A 70 19.76 11.76 -13.46
N LEU A 71 20.58 10.86 -14.01
CA LEU A 71 20.19 9.49 -14.34
C LEU A 71 19.56 8.72 -13.15
N PHE A 72 19.94 9.08 -11.92
CA PHE A 72 19.43 8.41 -10.70
C PHE A 72 18.24 9.11 -10.05
N SER A 73 17.85 10.30 -10.50
CA SER A 73 16.76 11.08 -9.89
C SER A 73 15.39 10.40 -10.01
N PRO A 74 14.99 9.83 -11.17
CA PRO A 74 13.76 9.05 -11.26
C PRO A 74 13.73 7.84 -10.31
N LEU A 75 14.89 7.19 -10.11
CA LEU A 75 15.01 6.03 -9.23
C LEU A 75 14.88 6.43 -7.75
N LEU A 76 15.51 7.53 -7.35
CA LEU A 76 15.37 8.06 -5.99
C LEU A 76 13.94 8.54 -5.72
N ALA A 77 13.31 9.22 -6.68
CA ALA A 77 11.91 9.62 -6.60
C ALA A 77 10.98 8.41 -6.45
N ALA A 78 11.24 7.33 -7.19
CA ALA A 78 10.51 6.07 -7.08
C ALA A 78 10.64 5.40 -5.71
N ALA A 79 11.85 5.35 -5.15
CA ALA A 79 12.12 4.78 -3.84
C ALA A 79 11.41 5.57 -2.73
N LEU A 80 11.51 6.90 -2.75
CA LEU A 80 10.86 7.76 -1.76
C LEU A 80 9.33 7.77 -1.91
N SER A 81 8.81 7.77 -3.14
CA SER A 81 7.36 7.62 -3.41
C SER A 81 6.84 6.28 -2.89
N THR A 82 7.59 5.19 -3.08
CA THR A 82 7.27 3.88 -2.49
C THR A 82 7.28 3.92 -0.96
N ALA A 83 8.26 4.59 -0.35
CA ALA A 83 8.28 4.77 1.11
C ALA A 83 7.05 5.55 1.62
N VAL A 84 6.57 6.55 0.86
CA VAL A 84 5.32 7.25 1.18
C VAL A 84 4.13 6.29 1.19
N THR A 85 4.02 5.36 0.24
CA THR A 85 2.91 4.39 0.27
C THR A 85 2.98 3.49 1.49
N VAL A 86 4.17 3.01 1.86
CA VAL A 86 4.36 2.16 3.06
C VAL A 86 4.02 2.93 4.33
N LEU A 87 4.43 4.19 4.44
CA LEU A 87 4.09 5.04 5.60
C LEU A 87 2.58 5.34 5.66
N LEU A 88 1.95 5.59 4.51
CA LEU A 88 0.53 5.89 4.41
C LEU A 88 -0.34 4.68 4.76
N THR A 89 0.07 3.47 4.39
CA THR A 89 -0.63 2.22 4.74
C THR A 89 -0.21 1.67 6.10
N GLY A 90 0.90 2.17 6.64
CA GLY A 90 1.55 1.61 7.82
C GLY A 90 2.22 0.26 7.61
N GLY A 91 2.47 -0.12 6.35
CA GLY A 91 3.07 -1.40 5.97
C GLY A 91 2.08 -2.55 5.88
N PHE A 92 0.77 -2.30 5.97
CA PHE A 92 -0.25 -3.35 6.03
C PHE A 92 -0.24 -4.30 4.83
N HIS A 93 0.05 -3.79 3.63
CA HIS A 93 0.07 -4.60 2.41
C HIS A 93 1.35 -5.43 2.32
N GLU A 94 2.47 -4.82 2.71
CA GLU A 94 3.78 -5.46 2.78
C GLU A 94 3.78 -6.60 3.82
N ASP A 95 3.21 -6.35 5.00
CA ASP A 95 3.04 -7.34 6.08
C ASP A 95 2.22 -8.54 5.60
N GLY A 96 1.03 -8.31 5.05
CA GLY A 96 0.20 -9.39 4.52
C GLY A 96 0.85 -10.17 3.38
N LEU A 97 1.69 -9.53 2.55
CA LEU A 97 2.48 -10.22 1.53
C LEU A 97 3.53 -11.14 2.17
N ALA A 98 4.23 -10.65 3.20
CA ALA A 98 5.24 -11.42 3.92
C ALA A 98 4.61 -12.62 4.63
N ASP A 99 3.52 -12.42 5.37
CA ASP A 99 2.78 -13.46 6.07
C ASP A 99 2.32 -14.56 5.12
N VAL A 100 1.73 -14.18 3.98
CA VAL A 100 1.25 -15.14 2.99
C VAL A 100 2.41 -15.92 2.39
N ALA A 101 3.53 -15.27 2.08
CA ALA A 101 4.71 -15.93 1.54
C ALA A 101 5.34 -16.91 2.56
N ASP A 102 5.46 -16.51 3.82
CA ASP A 102 6.00 -17.37 4.88
C ASP A 102 5.07 -18.53 5.23
N GLY A 103 3.77 -18.29 5.32
CA GLY A 103 2.80 -19.36 5.58
C GLY A 103 2.77 -20.41 4.47
N LEU A 104 2.68 -19.97 3.21
CA LEU A 104 2.64 -20.88 2.06
C LEU A 104 3.99 -21.52 1.74
N GLY A 105 5.10 -20.84 2.02
CA GLY A 105 6.44 -21.38 1.83
C GLY A 105 6.90 -22.29 2.97
N GLY A 106 6.40 -22.07 4.19
CA GLY A 106 6.83 -22.77 5.41
C GLY A 106 6.11 -24.09 5.65
N SER A 107 4.88 -24.29 5.17
CA SER A 107 4.16 -25.55 5.33
C SER A 107 3.11 -25.80 4.24
N HIS A 108 2.89 -27.07 3.90
CA HIS A 108 1.80 -27.51 3.02
C HIS A 108 0.52 -27.84 3.81
N GLU A 109 0.63 -27.98 5.14
CA GLU A 109 -0.52 -28.21 6.02
C GLU A 109 -1.16 -26.87 6.37
N ARG A 110 -2.46 -26.74 6.10
CA ARG A 110 -3.21 -25.49 6.26
C ARG A 110 -3.10 -24.90 7.66
N ASP A 111 -3.26 -25.71 8.69
CA ASP A 111 -3.31 -25.19 10.07
C ASP A 111 -1.93 -24.69 10.51
N CYS A 112 -0.86 -25.37 10.12
CA CYS A 112 0.51 -24.90 10.32
C CYS A 112 0.83 -23.62 9.52
N ALA A 113 0.41 -23.53 8.25
CA ALA A 113 0.58 -22.31 7.45
C ALA A 113 -0.13 -21.10 8.06
N LEU A 114 -1.34 -21.30 8.61
CA LEU A 114 -2.10 -20.27 9.32
C LEU A 114 -1.49 -19.88 10.67
N GLU A 115 -0.81 -20.79 11.35
CA GLU A 115 -0.02 -20.48 12.54
C GLU A 115 1.19 -19.61 12.19
N ILE A 116 1.90 -19.93 11.09
CA ILE A 116 3.02 -19.14 10.60
C ILE A 116 2.58 -17.72 10.23
N MET A 117 1.46 -17.56 9.52
CA MET A 117 0.91 -16.23 9.16
C MET A 117 0.52 -15.36 10.36
N LYS A 118 0.37 -15.95 11.56
CA LYS A 118 0.05 -15.21 12.79
C LYS A 118 1.30 -14.91 13.62
N ASP A 119 2.44 -15.47 13.25
CA ASP A 119 3.70 -15.20 13.90
C ASP A 119 4.27 -13.87 13.39
N SER A 120 4.56 -12.95 14.30
CA SER A 120 5.11 -11.63 13.96
C SER A 120 6.54 -11.67 13.38
N ARG A 121 7.21 -12.83 13.40
CA ARG A 121 8.58 -12.98 12.89
C ARG A 121 8.56 -13.18 11.38
N VAL A 122 9.36 -12.37 10.68
CA VAL A 122 9.58 -12.54 9.24
C VAL A 122 10.46 -13.77 8.99
N GLY A 123 10.00 -14.66 8.13
CA GLY A 123 10.74 -15.80 7.60
C GLY A 123 11.45 -15.50 6.29
N ALA A 124 12.12 -16.51 5.74
CA ALA A 124 12.92 -16.36 4.53
C ALA A 124 12.04 -16.07 3.30
N PHE A 125 10.84 -16.66 3.21
CA PHE A 125 9.95 -16.47 2.07
C PHE A 125 9.32 -15.09 2.09
N GLY A 126 8.89 -14.60 3.25
CA GLY A 126 8.40 -13.25 3.45
C GLY A 126 9.46 -12.21 3.11
N ALA A 127 10.70 -12.39 3.59
CA ALA A 127 11.81 -11.52 3.24
C ALA A 127 12.08 -11.46 1.73
N MET A 128 12.11 -12.62 1.04
CA MET A 128 12.29 -12.68 -0.41
C MET A 128 11.13 -12.01 -1.15
N ALA A 129 9.88 -12.25 -0.74
CA ALA A 129 8.70 -11.66 -1.36
C ALA A 129 8.72 -10.13 -1.24
N LEU A 130 9.04 -9.60 -0.06
CA LEU A 130 9.17 -8.16 0.17
C LEU A 130 10.26 -7.52 -0.69
N VAL A 131 11.45 -8.14 -0.74
CA VAL A 131 12.56 -7.64 -1.56
C VAL A 131 12.17 -7.60 -3.03
N LEU A 132 11.63 -8.70 -3.57
CA LEU A 132 11.25 -8.78 -4.98
C LEU A 132 10.12 -7.80 -5.32
N ALA A 133 9.10 -7.68 -4.47
CA ALA A 133 7.96 -6.80 -4.72
C ALA A 133 8.33 -5.32 -4.65
N LEU A 134 9.07 -4.91 -3.62
CA LEU A 134 9.51 -3.51 -3.48
C LEU A 134 10.53 -3.13 -4.55
N LEU A 135 11.47 -4.03 -4.88
CA LEU A 135 12.42 -3.80 -5.96
C LEU A 135 11.71 -3.64 -7.29
N ALA A 136 10.76 -4.53 -7.62
CA ALA A 136 9.98 -4.43 -8.86
C ALA A 136 9.20 -3.10 -8.93
N LYS A 137 8.56 -2.68 -7.82
CA LYS A 137 7.82 -1.42 -7.74
C LYS A 137 8.73 -0.20 -7.98
N VAL A 138 9.87 -0.16 -7.31
CA VAL A 138 10.85 0.94 -7.45
C VAL A 138 11.43 0.99 -8.85
N LEU A 139 11.81 -0.16 -9.43
CA LEU A 139 12.36 -0.22 -10.78
C LEU A 139 11.31 0.18 -11.83
N ALA A 140 10.06 -0.26 -11.69
CA ALA A 140 8.99 0.11 -12.62
C ALA A 140 8.72 1.62 -12.61
N LEU A 141 8.64 2.24 -11.42
CA LEU A 141 8.46 3.69 -11.29
C LEU A 141 9.69 4.49 -11.73
N GLY A 142 10.90 3.98 -11.44
CA GLY A 142 12.14 4.60 -11.89
C GLY A 142 12.26 4.58 -13.41
N LEU A 143 11.89 3.45 -14.04
CA LEU A 143 11.81 3.33 -15.49
C LEU A 143 10.80 4.33 -16.06
N LEU A 144 9.60 4.44 -15.49
CA LEU A 144 8.56 5.36 -15.96
C LEU A 144 9.07 6.81 -16.08
N GLY A 145 9.73 7.35 -15.04
CA GLY A 145 10.27 8.72 -15.11
C GLY A 145 11.53 8.89 -15.95
N SER A 146 12.20 7.79 -16.32
CA SER A 146 13.31 7.85 -17.27
C SER A 146 12.86 7.99 -18.72
N LEU A 147 11.60 7.65 -19.03
CA LEU A 147 11.08 7.71 -20.40
C LEU A 147 10.97 9.16 -20.92
N ASP A 148 10.70 10.14 -20.05
CA ASP A 148 10.55 11.55 -20.43
C ASP A 148 11.90 12.29 -20.59
N VAL A 149 12.95 11.88 -19.88
CA VAL A 149 14.31 12.49 -20.02
C VAL A 149 14.86 12.30 -21.44
N THR A 150 14.45 11.24 -22.14
CA THR A 150 15.03 10.89 -23.44
C THR A 150 14.42 11.68 -24.62
N TYR A 151 13.26 12.32 -24.46
CA TYR A 151 12.53 12.98 -25.55
C TYR A 151 12.72 14.50 -25.63
N VAL A 152 13.30 15.13 -24.61
CA VAL A 152 13.55 16.59 -24.59
C VAL A 152 14.88 16.97 -25.26
N ASP A 153 15.78 16.00 -25.46
CA ASP A 153 17.13 16.21 -26.00
C ASP A 153 17.34 15.68 -27.43
N ALA A 154 16.27 15.38 -28.19
CA ALA A 154 16.33 14.88 -29.57
C ALA A 154 15.87 15.90 -30.64
#